data_AF-A0A183JEW5-F1
#
_entry.id   AF-A0A183JEW5-F1
#
_cell.length_a   1.000
_cell.length_b   1.000
_cell.length_c   1.000
_cell.angle_alpha   90.00
_cell.angle_beta   90.00
_cell.angle_gamma   90.00
#
_symmetry.space_group_name_H-M   'P 1'
#
loop_
_entity.id
_entity.type
_entity.pdbx_description
1 polymer ?
#
loop_
_entity_poly.entity_id
_entity_poly.type
_entity_poly.pdbx_seq_one_letter_code
_entity_poly.pdbx_strand_id
1 'polypeptide(L)' 'SGVLLIDDCQNEEPFESVLLVGYGIENGIPYWLVKFSLGEEFGDHGYMKLARNHKNMCHIASFAYYPVI' A
#
# COMPACT_ATOMS: atom_id res chain seq x y z
N SER A 1 12.58 5.66 5.22
CA SER A 1 11.19 5.48 4.81
C SER A 1 10.84 6.48 3.70
N GLY A 2 9.80 6.22 2.92
CA GLY A 2 9.40 7.05 1.78
C GLY A 2 8.16 6.48 1.06
N VAL A 3 7.62 7.21 0.08
CA VAL A 3 6.54 6.71 -0.78
C VAL A 3 7.11 5.82 -1.88
N LEU A 4 6.72 4.56 -1.90
CA LEU A 4 7.18 3.55 -2.85
C LEU A 4 6.41 3.66 -4.17
N LEU A 5 7.15 3.65 -5.28
CA LEU A 5 6.65 3.42 -6.63
C LEU A 5 7.24 2.09 -7.11
N ILE A 6 6.40 1.13 -7.46
CA ILE A 6 6.81 -0.24 -7.81
C ILE A 6 6.22 -0.55 -9.18
N ASP A 7 6.93 -0.26 -10.26
CA ASP A 7 6.37 -0.41 -11.60
C ASP A 7 6.16 -1.89 -12.00
N ASP A 8 6.96 -2.80 -11.43
CA ASP A 8 6.96 -4.23 -11.79
C ASP A 8 5.66 -4.95 -11.40
N CYS A 9 4.89 -4.43 -10.44
CA CYS A 9 3.68 -5.10 -9.97
C CYS A 9 2.46 -4.93 -10.89
N GLN A 10 2.51 -4.06 -11.91
CA GLN A 10 1.31 -3.77 -12.73
C GLN A 10 0.89 -4.89 -13.68
N ASN A 11 1.82 -5.77 -14.06
CA ASN A 11 1.52 -6.91 -14.93
C ASN A 11 1.37 -8.22 -14.14
N GLU A 12 1.44 -8.14 -12.81
CA GLU A 12 1.34 -9.29 -11.92
C GLU A 12 -0.03 -9.30 -11.21
N GLU A 13 -0.51 -10.50 -10.88
CA GLU A 13 -1.70 -10.66 -10.05
C GLU A 13 -1.38 -10.42 -8.57
N PRO A 14 -2.29 -9.80 -7.79
CA PRO A 14 -2.10 -9.62 -6.35
C PRO A 14 -1.94 -10.97 -5.63
N PHE A 15 -0.88 -11.13 -4.86
CA PHE A 15 -0.58 -12.38 -4.15
C PHE A 15 -0.69 -12.28 -2.62
N GLU A 16 -0.85 -11.08 -2.07
CA GLU A 16 -0.86 -10.82 -0.62
C GLU A 16 -1.99 -9.87 -0.23
N SER A 17 -2.55 -10.07 0.97
CA SER A 17 -3.59 -9.21 1.54
C SER A 17 -3.01 -8.33 2.64
N VAL A 18 -3.32 -7.05 2.57
CA VAL A 18 -2.80 -6.03 3.50
C VAL A 18 -3.94 -5.17 4.03
N LEU A 19 -3.66 -4.41 5.09
CA LEU A 19 -4.63 -3.47 5.65
C LEU A 19 -4.23 -2.03 5.30
N LEU A 20 -5.11 -1.34 4.57
CA LEU A 20 -5.03 0.11 4.45
C LEU A 20 -5.49 0.75 5.77
N VAL A 21 -4.59 1.50 6.42
CA VAL A 21 -4.86 2.17 7.70
C VAL A 21 -4.91 3.69 7.60
N GLY A 22 -4.58 4.23 6.42
CA GLY A 22 -4.63 5.66 6.19
C GLY A 22 -4.12 6.06 4.81
N TYR A 23 -4.05 7.37 4.59
CA TYR A 23 -3.52 7.97 3.37
C TYR A 23 -2.97 9.37 3.70
N GLY A 24 -2.14 9.89 2.81
CA GLY A 24 -1.58 11.23 2.98
C GLY A 24 -0.91 11.74 1.72
N ILE A 25 -0.07 12.75 1.91
CA ILE A 25 0.84 13.31 0.91
C ILE A 25 2.20 13.50 1.59
N GLU A 26 3.26 13.02 0.98
CA GLU A 26 4.64 13.21 1.44
C GLU A 26 5.47 13.74 0.27
N ASN A 27 6.15 14.88 0.46
CA ASN A 27 6.96 15.51 -0.58
C ASN A 27 6.21 15.72 -1.92
N GLY A 28 4.91 16.05 -1.84
CA GLY A 28 4.05 16.23 -3.01
C GLY A 28 3.52 14.92 -3.63
N ILE A 29 3.89 13.75 -3.10
CA ILE A 29 3.45 12.44 -3.60
C ILE A 29 2.32 11.90 -2.71
N PRO A 30 1.10 11.71 -3.24
CA PRO A 30 0.02 11.06 -2.50
C PRO A 30 0.36 9.60 -2.20
N TYR A 31 0.02 9.12 -1.00
CA TYR A 31 0.28 7.74 -0.60
C TYR A 31 -0.90 7.08 0.11
N TRP A 32 -0.91 5.74 0.09
CA TRP A 32 -1.62 4.84 1.00
C TRP A 32 -0.70 4.39 2.12
N LEU A 33 -1.15 4.46 3.37
CA LEU A 33 -0.45 3.85 4.50
C LEU A 33 -0.94 2.42 4.67
N VAL A 34 -0.02 1.48 4.49
CA VAL A 34 -0.30 0.05 4.42
C VAL A 34 0.34 -0.64 5.62
N LYS A 35 -0.45 -1.42 6.36
CA LYS A 35 0.03 -2.29 7.44
C LYS A 35 0.20 -3.71 6.92
N PHE A 36 1.37 -4.29 7.20
CA PHE A 36 1.70 -5.67 6.86
C PHE A 36 1.57 -6.59 8.08
N SER A 37 1.40 -7.88 7.81
CA SER A 37 1.34 -8.97 8.79
C SER A 37 2.71 -9.65 9.04
N LEU A 38 3.81 -9.01 8.62
CA LEU A 38 5.17 -9.57 8.65
C LEU A 38 6.01 -9.13 9.87
N GLY A 39 5.37 -8.60 10.91
CA GLY A 39 6.04 -8.10 12.12
C GLY A 39 6.62 -6.69 11.97
N GLU A 40 7.15 -6.15 13.07
CA GLU A 40 7.63 -4.75 13.12
C GLU A 40 8.99 -4.57 12.43
N GLU A 41 9.78 -5.63 12.30
CA GLU A 41 11.07 -5.61 11.58
C GLU A 41 10.91 -5.39 10.06
N PHE A 42 9.69 -5.57 9.54
CA PHE A 42 9.40 -5.38 8.14
C PHE A 42 9.10 -3.90 7.82
N GLY A 43 9.76 -3.35 6.81
CA GLY A 43 9.49 -2.00 6.32
C GLY A 43 9.79 -0.92 7.37
N ASP A 44 8.86 0.01 7.55
CA ASP A 44 8.91 1.04 8.59
C ASP A 44 8.00 0.62 9.74
N HIS A 45 8.54 -0.14 10.69
CA HIS A 45 7.82 -0.64 11.87
C HIS A 45 6.55 -1.46 11.53
N GLY A 46 6.63 -2.29 10.48
CA GLY A 46 5.50 -3.08 9.97
C GLY A 46 4.63 -2.36 8.94
N TYR A 47 5.00 -1.14 8.52
CA TYR A 47 4.24 -0.33 7.58
C TYR A 47 5.04 0.01 6.32
N MET A 48 4.29 0.31 5.26
CA MET A 48 4.81 0.89 4.03
C MET A 48 3.89 1.99 3.51
N LYS A 49 4.46 2.94 2.77
CA LYS A 49 3.71 3.96 2.03
C LYS A 49 3.78 3.60 0.55
N LEU A 50 2.64 3.32 -0.07
CA LEU A 50 2.56 3.02 -1.51
C LEU A 50 1.97 4.22 -2.26
N ALA A 51 2.49 4.53 -3.44
CA ALA A 51 1.98 5.62 -4.27
C ALA A 51 0.47 5.48 -4.53
N ARG A 52 -0.27 6.52 -4.16
CA ARG A 52 -1.72 6.63 -4.36
C ARG A 52 -2.01 7.52 -5.55
N ASN A 53 -3.12 7.25 -6.24
CA ASN A 53 -3.51 7.92 -7.49
C ASN A 53 -2.46 7.77 -8.61
N HIS A 54 -1.69 6.68 -8.57
CA HIS A 54 -0.66 6.36 -9.54
C HIS A 54 -1.04 5.08 -10.29
N LYS A 55 -2.05 5.20 -11.17
CA LYS A 55 -2.56 4.09 -12.02
C LYS A 55 -2.96 2.81 -11.26
N ASN A 56 -3.56 2.95 -10.07
CA ASN A 56 -3.88 1.82 -9.19
C ASN A 56 -2.65 0.94 -8.95
N MET A 57 -1.58 1.56 -8.42
CA MET A 57 -0.30 0.91 -8.13
C MET A 57 -0.50 -0.42 -7.39
N CYS A 58 0.09 -1.48 -7.92
CA CYS A 58 -0.01 -2.86 -7.44
C CYS A 58 -1.43 -3.36 -7.22
N HIS A 59 -2.38 -2.85 -8.03
CA HIS A 59 -3.80 -3.19 -7.96
C HIS A 59 -4.42 -3.00 -6.57
N ILE A 60 -3.86 -2.10 -5.75
CA ILE A 60 -4.21 -1.97 -4.32
C ILE A 60 -5.69 -1.63 -4.07
N ALA A 61 -6.36 -1.02 -5.05
CA ALA A 61 -7.78 -0.69 -4.99
C ALA A 61 -8.70 -1.67 -5.75
N SER A 62 -8.15 -2.74 -6.33
CA SER A 62 -8.92 -3.72 -7.12
C SER A 62 -9.75 -4.68 -6.25
N PHE A 63 -9.25 -5.01 -5.05
CA PHE A 63 -9.87 -5.97 -4.13
C PHE A 63 -9.97 -5.39 -2.71
N ALA A 64 -10.63 -4.23 -2.58
CA ALA A 64 -10.79 -3.54 -1.31
C ALA A 64 -12.12 -3.89 -0.63
N TYR A 65 -12.06 -4.36 0.62
CA TYR A 65 -13.22 -4.74 1.42
C TYR A 65 -13.09 -4.20 2.84
N TYR A 66 -14.23 -3.96 3.50
CA TYR A 66 -14.30 -3.67 4.93
C TYR A 66 -15.49 -4.41 5.55
N PRO A 67 -15.37 -4.94 6.78
CA PRO A 67 -16.49 -5.59 7.46
C PRO A 67 -17.51 -4.57 7.97
N VAL A 68 -18.79 -4.96 7.98
CA VAL A 68 -19.86 -4.26 8.70
C VAL A 68 -20.20 -5.10 9.94
N ILE A 69 -20.30 -4.46 11.10
CA ILE A 69 -20.48 -5.11 12.41
C ILE A 69 -21.91 -4.93 12.90
#